data_AF-A0A259LK28-F1
#
_entry.id   AF-A0A259LK28-F1
#
_cell.length_a   1.000
_cell.length_b   1.000
_cell.length_c   1.000
_cell.angle_alpha   90.00
_cell.angle_beta   90.00
_cell.angle_gamma   90.00
#
_symmetry.space_group_name_H-M   'P 1'
#
loop_
_entity.id
_entity.type
_entity.pdbx_description
1 polymer ?
#
loop_
_entity_poly.entity_id
_entity_poly.type
_entity_poly.pdbx_seq_one_letter_code
_entity_poly.pdbx_strand_id
1 'polypeptide(L)'
;ADGAAIDHFMSKGWIGRTHKGCFRELLPGDLRENVVRFETLPRQEAPMGLGEAADIFGDGSVLAVPLPGHMRGHTGFLFANPVTPILYAADADWLSRAILEDRSPGYPAKAILDDPVAARQTAIRIRNFVSLGGRLVLCHDPEVPE
;
A
#
# COMPACT_ATOMS: atom_id res chain seq x y z
N ALA A 1 -4.31 -0.47 10.43
CA ALA A 1 -4.66 0.29 9.21
C ALA A 1 -4.24 1.74 9.38
N ASP A 2 -4.10 2.48 8.27
CA ASP A 2 -3.82 3.93 8.31
C ASP A 2 -5.02 4.64 8.93
N GLY A 3 -4.80 5.22 10.10
CA GLY A 3 -5.86 5.81 10.90
C GLY A 3 -6.39 7.10 10.28
N ALA A 4 -5.51 7.93 9.72
CA ALA A 4 -5.90 9.18 9.08
C ALA A 4 -6.80 8.94 7.85
N ALA A 5 -6.55 7.87 7.09
CA ALA A 5 -7.38 7.46 5.97
C ALA A 5 -8.76 6.98 6.43
N ILE A 6 -8.83 6.20 7.51
CA ILE A 6 -10.11 5.77 8.10
C ILE A 6 -10.94 6.99 8.50
N ASP A 7 -10.34 7.92 9.25
CA ASP A 7 -11.03 9.13 9.69
C ASP A 7 -11.50 9.97 8.50
N HIS A 8 -10.65 10.10 7.47
CA HIS A 8 -11.01 10.77 6.22
C HIS A 8 -12.24 10.15 5.57
N PHE A 9 -12.22 8.86 5.24
CA PHE A 9 -13.33 8.22 4.52
C PHE A 9 -14.60 8.22 5.34
N MET A 10 -14.50 8.02 6.66
CA MET A 10 -15.67 8.00 7.52
C MET A 10 -16.24 9.40 7.81
N SER A 11 -15.51 10.48 7.54
CA SER A 11 -16.01 11.86 7.59
C SER A 11 -16.78 12.30 6.34
N LYS A 12 -16.62 11.58 5.21
CA LYS A 12 -17.22 11.97 3.92
C LYS A 12 -18.70 11.61 3.84
N GLY A 13 -19.45 12.48 3.18
CA GLY A 13 -20.83 12.19 2.74
C GLY A 13 -20.88 11.08 1.69
N TRP A 14 -22.08 10.59 1.40
CA TRP A 14 -22.30 9.38 0.59
C TRP A 14 -21.65 9.44 -0.82
N ILE A 15 -21.74 10.59 -1.51
CA ILE A 15 -21.18 10.77 -2.87
C ILE A 15 -19.66 10.63 -2.84
N GLY A 16 -19.01 11.34 -1.90
CA GLY A 16 -17.55 11.36 -1.80
C GLY A 16 -16.95 9.99 -1.45
N ARG A 17 -17.68 9.19 -0.66
CA ARG A 17 -17.25 7.81 -0.35
C ARG A 17 -17.46 6.86 -1.53
N THR A 18 -18.62 6.92 -2.18
CA THR A 18 -18.98 6.02 -3.29
C THR A 18 -18.07 6.19 -4.49
N HIS A 19 -17.70 7.43 -4.84
CA HIS A 19 -16.71 7.72 -5.88
C HIS A 19 -15.35 7.05 -5.62
N LYS A 20 -15.02 6.78 -4.36
CA LYS A 20 -13.78 6.12 -3.94
C LYS A 20 -13.99 4.65 -3.57
N GLY A 21 -15.15 4.06 -3.90
CA GLY A 21 -15.47 2.66 -3.60
C GLY A 21 -15.60 2.35 -2.10
N CYS A 22 -15.77 3.34 -1.23
CA CYS A 22 -15.86 3.14 0.21
C CYS A 22 -17.32 3.07 0.67
N PHE A 23 -17.79 1.89 1.04
CA PHE A 23 -19.17 1.66 1.48
C PHE A 23 -19.19 1.40 2.99
N ARG A 24 -19.55 2.42 3.79
CA ARG A 24 -19.69 2.35 5.25
C ARG A 24 -20.66 1.26 5.69
N GLU A 25 -21.64 0.97 4.84
CA GLU A 25 -22.65 -0.05 5.01
C GLU A 25 -22.06 -1.47 5.02
N LEU A 26 -20.84 -1.65 4.49
CA LEU A 26 -20.08 -2.89 4.51
C LEU A 26 -19.02 -2.93 5.62
N LEU A 27 -18.88 -1.86 6.40
CA LEU A 27 -17.91 -1.76 7.47
C LEU A 27 -18.58 -2.01 8.83
N PRO A 28 -17.85 -2.58 9.81
CA PRO A 28 -18.32 -2.65 11.19
C PRO A 28 -18.68 -1.25 11.73
N GLY A 29 -19.77 -1.14 12.48
CA GLY A 29 -20.23 0.14 13.03
C GLY A 29 -19.24 0.75 14.04
N ASP A 30 -18.41 -0.09 14.64
CA ASP A 30 -17.39 0.19 15.64
C ASP A 30 -15.95 0.09 15.06
N LEU A 31 -15.82 0.27 13.74
CA LEU A 31 -14.53 0.18 13.04
C LEU A 31 -13.48 1.11 13.65
N ARG A 32 -13.84 2.34 14.03
CA ARG A 32 -12.86 3.34 14.51
C ARG A 32 -12.29 2.96 15.86
N GLU A 33 -13.09 2.33 16.69
CA GLU A 33 -12.78 1.93 18.05
C GLU A 33 -11.95 0.64 18.08
N ASN A 34 -12.19 -0.27 17.13
CA ASN A 34 -11.56 -1.59 17.12
C ASN A 34 -10.38 -1.73 16.15
N VAL A 35 -10.16 -0.75 15.27
CA VAL A 35 -9.03 -0.82 14.35
C VAL A 35 -7.72 -0.51 15.07
N VAL A 36 -6.74 -1.40 14.94
CA VAL A 36 -5.36 -1.09 15.33
C VAL A 36 -4.81 -0.09 14.32
N ARG A 37 -4.47 1.10 14.80
CA ARG A 37 -3.98 2.22 13.99
C ARG A 37 -2.47 2.08 13.80
N PHE A 38 -1.99 2.17 12.57
CA PHE A 38 -0.55 2.00 12.31
C PHE A 38 0.29 3.09 13.00
N GLU A 39 -0.29 4.26 13.26
CA GLU A 39 0.36 5.35 13.98
C GLU A 39 0.65 5.05 15.45
N THR A 40 -0.01 4.04 16.04
CA THR A 40 0.21 3.63 17.44
C THR A 40 1.22 2.49 17.58
N LEU A 41 1.73 1.96 16.46
CA LEU A 41 2.65 0.83 16.45
C LEU A 41 4.11 1.31 16.46
N PRO A 42 5.06 0.46 16.89
CA PRO A 42 6.48 0.76 16.76
C PRO A 42 6.84 1.10 15.31
N ARG A 43 7.68 2.12 15.14
CA ARG A 43 8.19 2.53 13.83
C ARG A 43 9.60 2.00 13.62
N GLN A 44 9.88 1.53 12.41
CA GLN A 44 11.24 1.21 11.99
C GLN A 44 11.45 1.48 10.51
N GLU A 45 12.70 1.65 10.12
CA GLU A 45 13.07 1.84 8.72
C GLU A 45 12.96 0.50 7.98
N ALA A 46 12.08 0.41 6.98
CA ALA A 46 11.98 -0.77 6.13
C ALA A 46 13.22 -0.87 5.22
N PRO A 47 13.80 -2.07 5.06
CA PRO A 47 15.03 -2.27 4.29
C PRO A 47 14.85 -1.90 2.81
N MET A 48 15.98 -1.81 2.10
CA MET A 48 16.03 -1.64 0.64
C MET A 48 15.33 -0.36 0.12
N GLY A 49 15.35 0.71 0.94
CA GLY A 49 14.85 2.03 0.54
C GLY A 49 13.32 2.14 0.54
N LEU A 50 12.63 1.24 1.25
CA LEU A 50 11.18 1.31 1.40
C LEU A 50 10.73 2.37 2.40
N GLY A 51 11.61 2.99 3.18
CA GLY A 51 11.27 4.09 4.08
C GLY A 51 10.67 3.64 5.42
N GLU A 52 10.24 4.60 6.23
CA GLU A 52 9.65 4.32 7.54
C GLU A 52 8.35 3.49 7.42
N ALA A 53 8.24 2.46 8.26
CA ALA A 53 7.11 1.55 8.30
C ALA A 53 6.67 1.25 9.73
N ALA A 54 5.43 0.81 9.89
CA ALA A 54 4.89 0.37 11.17
C ALA A 54 5.10 -1.14 11.35
N ASP A 55 5.68 -1.54 12.47
CA ASP A 55 5.87 -2.95 12.81
C ASP A 55 4.58 -3.52 13.41
N ILE A 56 3.96 -4.45 12.67
CA ILE A 56 2.63 -4.98 13.00
C ILE A 56 2.67 -5.91 14.21
N PHE A 57 3.77 -6.63 14.40
CA PHE A 57 3.93 -7.61 15.48
C PHE A 57 4.89 -7.15 16.58
N GLY A 58 5.67 -6.11 16.33
CA GLY A 58 6.66 -5.57 17.28
C GLY A 58 7.98 -6.37 17.33
N ASP A 59 8.15 -7.35 16.44
CA ASP A 59 9.33 -8.20 16.32
C ASP A 59 10.11 -7.99 15.01
N GLY A 60 9.69 -7.02 14.19
CA GLY A 60 10.26 -6.67 12.90
C GLY A 60 9.93 -7.62 11.76
N SER A 61 9.14 -8.68 11.98
CA SER A 61 8.88 -9.72 10.98
C SER A 61 7.95 -9.27 9.86
N VAL A 62 6.98 -8.39 10.17
CA VAL A 62 6.02 -7.85 9.19
C VAL A 62 5.82 -6.36 9.38
N LEU A 63 6.12 -5.60 8.33
CA LEU A 63 6.04 -4.14 8.33
C LEU A 63 4.94 -3.65 7.40
N ALA A 64 4.06 -2.80 7.91
CA ALA A 64 3.15 -2.01 7.11
C ALA A 64 3.90 -0.82 6.51
N VAL A 65 4.19 -0.93 5.21
CA VAL A 65 4.94 0.06 4.43
C VAL A 65 3.95 1.00 3.73
N PRO A 66 4.00 2.32 3.97
CA PRO A 66 3.19 3.29 3.23
C PRO A 66 3.55 3.31 1.74
N LEU A 67 2.58 2.99 0.88
CA LEU A 67 2.72 2.95 -0.58
C LEU A 67 1.65 3.87 -1.21
N PRO A 68 1.70 5.19 -0.99
CA PRO A 68 0.64 6.10 -1.38
C PRO A 68 0.49 6.18 -2.90
N GLY A 69 -0.72 6.51 -3.34
CA GLY A 69 -1.01 6.82 -4.75
C GLY A 69 -2.30 6.18 -5.24
N HIS A 70 -2.46 4.87 -5.05
CA HIS A 70 -3.67 4.16 -5.44
C HIS A 70 -4.89 4.67 -4.65
N MET A 71 -4.81 4.59 -3.32
CA MET A 71 -5.81 5.11 -2.40
C MET A 71 -5.14 5.85 -1.24
N ARG A 72 -5.87 6.76 -0.60
CA ARG A 72 -5.44 7.36 0.66
C ARG A 72 -5.23 6.27 1.71
N GLY A 73 -4.07 6.28 2.38
CA GLY A 73 -3.69 5.25 3.34
C GLY A 73 -3.29 3.91 2.71
N HIS A 74 -3.10 3.84 1.39
CA HIS A 74 -2.64 2.63 0.72
C HIS A 74 -1.32 2.14 1.33
N THR A 75 -1.30 0.88 1.72
CA THR A 75 -0.24 0.26 2.50
C THR A 75 0.06 -1.11 1.92
N GLY A 76 1.33 -1.39 1.68
CA GLY A 76 1.82 -2.75 1.40
C GLY A 76 2.37 -3.39 2.68
N PHE A 77 2.56 -4.70 2.65
CA PHE A 77 3.17 -5.45 3.74
C PHE A 77 4.50 -6.05 3.31
N LEU A 78 5.56 -5.68 4.02
CA LEU A 78 6.86 -6.30 3.88
C LEU A 78 6.99 -7.44 4.87
N PHE A 79 7.18 -8.65 4.36
CA PHE A 79 7.59 -9.80 5.14
C PHE A 79 9.12 -9.82 5.17
N ALA A 80 9.70 -9.50 6.32
CA ALA A 80 11.14 -9.46 6.55
C ALA A 80 11.68 -10.89 6.69
N ASN A 81 11.62 -11.66 5.60
CA ASN A 81 12.21 -12.99 5.52
C ASN A 81 13.76 -12.87 5.53
N PRO A 82 14.47 -13.69 6.33
CA PRO A 82 15.93 -13.63 6.46
C PRO A 82 16.69 -13.97 5.17
N VAL A 83 16.06 -14.65 4.21
CA VAL A 83 16.68 -15.02 2.92
C VAL A 83 16.36 -14.01 1.84
N THR A 84 15.07 -13.70 1.64
CA THR A 84 14.62 -12.76 0.60
C THR A 84 13.37 -12.04 1.08
N PRO A 85 13.45 -10.73 1.41
CA PRO A 85 12.28 -9.96 1.80
C PRO A 85 11.22 -9.96 0.71
N ILE A 86 9.96 -10.14 1.10
CA ILE A 86 8.82 -10.14 0.17
C ILE A 86 7.97 -8.92 0.45
N LEU A 87 7.80 -8.04 -0.54
CA LEU A 87 6.86 -6.94 -0.47
C LEU A 87 5.55 -7.34 -1.17
N TYR A 88 4.51 -7.57 -0.40
CA TYR A 88 3.14 -7.60 -0.91
C TYR A 88 2.63 -6.16 -1.04
N ALA A 89 2.78 -5.58 -2.23
CA ALA A 89 2.46 -4.18 -2.52
C ALA A 89 1.00 -3.96 -2.94
N ALA A 90 0.17 -5.00 -2.89
CA ALA A 90 -1.26 -4.95 -3.18
C ALA A 90 -1.57 -4.23 -4.51
N ASP A 91 -2.25 -3.07 -4.45
CA ASP A 91 -2.70 -2.29 -5.61
C ASP A 91 -1.79 -1.07 -5.89
N ALA A 92 -0.53 -1.11 -5.41
CA ALA A 92 0.46 -0.06 -5.72
C ALA A 92 0.65 0.10 -7.23
N ASP A 93 0.50 -0.99 -7.98
CA ASP A 93 0.21 -1.05 -9.42
C ASP A 93 -0.54 -2.36 -9.69
N TRP A 94 -1.04 -2.55 -10.90
CA TRP A 94 -1.74 -3.80 -11.26
C TRP A 94 -0.80 -4.87 -11.80
N LEU A 95 0.30 -4.48 -12.45
CA LEU A 95 1.26 -5.40 -13.07
C LEU A 95 2.68 -5.05 -12.60
N SER A 96 3.43 -6.05 -12.14
CA SER A 96 4.82 -5.88 -11.71
C SER A 96 5.67 -5.37 -12.87
N ARG A 97 5.46 -5.92 -14.07
CA ARG A 97 6.10 -5.48 -15.30
C ARG A 97 5.91 -3.98 -15.58
N ALA A 98 4.74 -3.42 -15.26
CA ALA A 98 4.47 -1.99 -15.44
C ALA A 98 5.36 -1.14 -14.51
N ILE A 99 5.57 -1.59 -13.27
CA ILE A 99 6.51 -0.96 -12.34
C ILE A 99 7.95 -1.11 -12.84
N LEU A 100 8.37 -2.32 -13.24
CA LEU A 100 9.75 -2.61 -13.60
C LEU A 100 10.20 -1.89 -14.87
N GLU A 101 9.32 -1.75 -15.86
CA GLU A 101 9.62 -1.14 -17.16
C GLU A 101 9.26 0.36 -17.24
N ASP A 102 8.83 0.99 -16.14
CA ASP A 102 8.35 2.39 -16.11
C ASP A 102 7.14 2.65 -17.01
N ARG A 103 6.20 1.69 -17.05
CA ARG A 103 5.00 1.70 -17.89
C ARG A 103 3.69 1.64 -17.07
N SER A 104 3.69 2.22 -15.87
CA SER A 104 2.49 2.35 -15.04
C SER A 104 1.31 2.98 -15.80
N PRO A 105 0.05 2.69 -15.42
CA PRO A 105 -1.12 2.98 -16.23
C PRO A 105 -1.26 4.46 -16.66
N GLY A 106 -1.50 4.66 -17.96
CA GLY A 106 -1.88 5.95 -18.55
C GLY A 106 -3.38 6.25 -18.40
N TYR A 107 -3.86 7.29 -19.08
CA TYR A 107 -5.30 7.57 -19.16
C TYR A 107 -6.02 6.49 -20.00
N PRO A 108 -7.25 6.05 -19.63
CA PRO A 108 -8.10 6.54 -18.54
C PRO A 108 -7.83 5.92 -17.17
N ALA A 109 -7.11 4.80 -17.11
CA ALA A 109 -6.83 4.06 -15.87
C ALA A 109 -6.23 4.95 -14.75
N LYS A 110 -5.33 5.87 -15.11
CA LYS A 110 -4.72 6.84 -14.19
C LYS A 110 -5.73 7.68 -13.40
N ALA A 111 -6.95 7.87 -13.91
CA ALA A 111 -8.00 8.64 -13.24
C ALA A 111 -8.59 7.92 -12.01
N ILE A 112 -8.32 6.63 -11.85
CA ILE A 112 -8.74 5.83 -10.68
C ILE A 112 -7.88 6.15 -9.46
N LEU A 113 -6.60 6.50 -9.67
CA LEU A 113 -5.64 6.77 -8.61
C LEU A 113 -6.05 7.98 -7.77
N ASP A 114 -5.85 7.90 -6.45
CA ASP A 114 -6.03 9.04 -5.55
C ASP A 114 -4.99 10.14 -5.78
N ASP A 115 -3.73 9.76 -5.96
CA ASP A 115 -2.62 10.65 -6.25
C ASP A 115 -1.65 10.02 -7.27
N PRO A 116 -1.74 10.39 -8.55
CA PRO A 116 -0.87 9.82 -9.58
C PRO A 116 0.62 10.20 -9.44
N VAL A 117 0.94 11.31 -8.76
CA VAL A 117 2.33 11.72 -8.52
C VAL A 117 2.92 10.83 -7.43
N ALA A 118 2.19 10.64 -6.33
CA ALA A 118 2.58 9.71 -5.27
C ALA A 118 2.68 8.27 -5.77
N ALA A 119 1.75 7.82 -6.63
CA ALA A 119 1.79 6.49 -7.25
C ALA A 119 3.08 6.27 -8.04
N ARG A 120 3.52 7.28 -8.81
CA ARG A 120 4.80 7.23 -9.53
C ARG A 120 6.00 7.11 -8.58
N GLN A 121 6.01 7.87 -7.49
CA GLN A 121 7.10 7.79 -6.50
C GLN A 121 7.12 6.43 -5.76
N THR A 122 5.94 5.89 -5.47
CA THR A 122 5.77 4.54 -4.94
C THR A 122 6.33 3.49 -5.91
N ALA A 123 6.02 3.60 -7.21
CA ALA A 123 6.57 2.69 -8.23
C ALA A 123 8.11 2.76 -8.31
N ILE A 124 8.70 3.95 -8.19
CA ILE A 124 10.17 4.11 -8.14
C ILE A 124 10.77 3.41 -6.92
N ARG A 125 10.17 3.60 -5.73
CA ARG A 125 10.61 2.94 -4.49
C ARG A 125 10.53 1.41 -4.61
N ILE A 126 9.43 0.89 -5.17
CA ILE A 126 9.25 -0.55 -5.39
C ILE A 126 10.28 -1.08 -6.40
N ARG A 127 10.53 -0.36 -7.50
CA ARG A 127 11.56 -0.75 -8.47
C ARG A 127 12.95 -0.83 -7.82
N ASN A 128 13.29 0.14 -6.97
CA ASN A 128 14.54 0.11 -6.21
C ASN A 128 14.60 -1.12 -5.29
N PHE A 129 13.53 -1.40 -4.54
CA PHE A 129 13.43 -2.60 -3.70
C PHE A 129 13.70 -3.88 -4.48
N VAL A 130 13.08 -4.04 -5.66
CA VAL A 130 13.30 -5.20 -6.53
C VAL A 130 14.75 -5.25 -7.04
N SER A 131 15.33 -4.11 -7.45
CA SER A 131 16.72 -4.07 -7.91
C SER A 131 17.75 -4.46 -6.85
N LEU A 132 17.40 -4.35 -5.57
CA LEU A 132 18.21 -4.75 -4.42
C LEU A 132 17.98 -6.21 -4.01
N GLY A 133 17.21 -6.97 -4.79
CA GLY A 133 16.94 -8.39 -4.57
C GLY A 133 15.67 -8.70 -3.79
N GLY A 134 14.83 -7.71 -3.51
CA GLY A 134 13.52 -7.92 -2.89
C GLY A 134 12.51 -8.54 -3.86
N ARG A 135 11.64 -9.42 -3.36
CA ARG A 135 10.58 -10.05 -4.18
C ARG A 135 9.28 -9.26 -4.09
N LEU A 136 8.71 -8.89 -5.23
CA LEU A 136 7.46 -8.13 -5.32
C LEU A 136 6.26 -9.06 -5.57
N VAL A 137 5.14 -8.80 -4.89
CA VAL A 137 3.85 -9.46 -5.12
C VAL A 137 2.75 -8.38 -5.19
N LEU A 138 1.84 -8.48 -6.16
CA LEU A 138 0.69 -7.57 -6.36
C LEU A 138 -0.63 -8.38 -6.38
N CYS A 139 -1.76 -7.73 -6.08
CA CYS A 139 -3.08 -8.39 -6.06
C CYS A 139 -3.58 -8.82 -7.45
N HIS A 140 -3.14 -8.11 -8.49
CA HIS A 140 -3.72 -8.17 -9.83
C HIS A 140 -2.73 -8.63 -10.90
N ASP A 141 -1.54 -9.06 -10.49
CA ASP A 141 -0.56 -9.60 -11.42
C ASP A 141 -0.88 -11.08 -11.67
N PRO A 142 -1.21 -11.48 -12.90
CA PRO A 142 -1.47 -12.89 -13.23
C PRO A 142 -0.20 -13.74 -13.25
N GLU A 143 0.97 -13.12 -13.32
CA GLU A 143 2.24 -13.82 -13.32
C GLU A 143 2.64 -14.17 -11.88
N VAL A 144 2.99 -15.44 -11.65
CA VAL A 144 3.54 -15.86 -10.37
C VAL A 144 4.93 -15.22 -10.25
N PRO A 145 5.23 -14.47 -9.18
CA PRO A 145 6.55 -13.88 -9.05
C PRO A 145 7.59 -14.99 -8.95
N GLU A 146 8.53 -15.04 -9.89
CA GLU A 146 9.64 -16.00 -9.93
C GLU A 146 10.50 -15.98 -8.66
#